data_AF-B5XBA9-F1
#
_entry.id   AF-B5XBA9-F1
#
_cell.length_a   1.000
_cell.length_b   1.000
_cell.length_c   1.000
_cell.angle_alpha   90.00
_cell.angle_beta   90.00
_cell.angle_gamma   90.00
#
_symmetry.space_group_name_H-M   'P 1'
#
loop_
_entity.id
_entity.type
_entity.pdbx_description
1 polymer ?
#
loop_
_entity_poly.entity_id
_entity_poly.type
_entity_poly.pdbx_seq_one_letter_code
_entity_poly.pdbx_strand_id
1 'polypeptide(L)'
;MAEADIALIGLAVMGQNIILNMNDHGFVVCAYNRTVSKVHDFLANEAKGTKIIGAESLEDMVAKLKKPRRIVMLVKAGQAVDDFIDKLVPLLEAGDIIIDGGNSEYRDTTLKEQCCLRQTQTGRDGRPEEMRGIF
;
A
#
# COMPACT_ATOMS: atom_id res chain seq x y z
N MET A 1 14.36 -9.82 -6.73
CA MET A 1 13.24 -10.53 -7.42
C MET A 1 11.94 -9.99 -6.85
N ALA A 2 10.83 -10.04 -7.58
CA ALA A 2 9.54 -9.64 -7.04
C ALA A 2 9.05 -10.69 -6.04
N GLU A 3 9.06 -10.36 -4.75
CA GLU A 3 8.76 -11.28 -3.65
C GLU A 3 7.46 -10.90 -2.92
N ALA A 4 7.14 -9.61 -2.87
CA ALA A 4 5.96 -9.09 -2.18
C ALA A 4 4.70 -9.13 -3.05
N ASP A 5 3.59 -9.54 -2.45
CA ASP A 5 2.26 -9.57 -3.07
C ASP A 5 1.58 -8.20 -2.99
N ILE A 6 1.81 -7.46 -1.90
CA ILE A 6 1.16 -6.18 -1.61
C ILE A 6 2.20 -5.22 -0.99
N ALA A 7 2.12 -3.94 -1.32
CA ALA A 7 2.86 -2.90 -0.61
C ALA A 7 1.93 -2.07 0.27
N LEU A 8 2.44 -1.66 1.43
CA LEU A 8 1.76 -0.75 2.33
C LEU A 8 2.63 0.49 2.58
N ILE A 9 2.08 1.65 2.24
CA ILE A 9 2.69 2.96 2.46
C ILE A 9 2.08 3.55 3.72
N GLY A 10 2.89 3.72 4.76
CA GLY A 10 2.48 4.35 6.03
C GLY A 10 2.56 3.40 7.22
N LEU A 11 3.70 3.43 7.92
CA LEU A 11 3.96 2.65 9.13
C LEU A 11 3.54 3.41 10.40
N ALA A 12 2.27 3.83 10.46
CA ALA A 12 1.65 4.25 11.72
C ALA A 12 1.13 3.02 12.48
N VAL A 13 0.61 3.22 13.70
CA VAL A 13 0.06 2.13 14.55
C VAL A 13 -0.97 1.28 13.81
N MET A 14 -1.87 1.91 13.04
CA MET A 14 -2.86 1.18 12.24
C MET A 14 -2.21 0.39 11.08
N GLY A 15 -1.23 0.98 10.39
CA GLY A 15 -0.55 0.32 9.28
C GLY A 15 0.27 -0.88 9.74
N GLN A 16 0.96 -0.79 10.88
CA GLN A 16 1.70 -1.89 11.48
C GLN A 16 0.78 -3.09 11.76
N ASN A 17 -0.38 -2.87 12.39
CA ASN A 17 -1.35 -3.93 12.66
C ASN A 17 -1.88 -4.60 11.39
N ILE A 18 -2.17 -3.83 10.34
CA ILE A 18 -2.65 -4.37 9.06
C ILE A 18 -1.59 -5.24 8.40
N ILE A 19 -0.33 -4.79 8.38
CA ILE A 19 0.78 -5.58 7.81
C ILE A 19 0.96 -6.88 8.57
N LEU A 20 0.93 -6.85 9.91
CA LEU A 20 1.06 -8.05 10.73
C LEU A 20 -0.10 -9.02 10.46
N ASN A 21 -1.33 -8.51 10.39
CA ASN A 21 -2.50 -9.32 10.06
C ASN A 21 -2.39 -9.97 8.67
N MET A 22 -1.93 -9.22 7.66
CA MET A 22 -1.68 -9.77 6.31
C MET A 22 -0.62 -10.87 6.32
N ASN A 23 0.47 -10.67 7.07
CA ASN A 23 1.51 -11.67 7.21
C ASN A 23 0.98 -12.96 7.86
N ASP A 24 0.11 -12.85 8.86
CA ASP A 24 -0.52 -14.02 9.52
C ASP A 24 -1.45 -14.78 8.57
N HIS A 25 -2.06 -14.09 7.60
CA HIS A 25 -2.84 -14.69 6.52
C HIS A 25 -1.98 -15.24 5.38
N GLY A 26 -0.65 -15.17 5.49
CA GLY A 26 0.30 -15.76 4.56
C GLY A 26 0.70 -14.88 3.37
N PHE A 27 0.31 -13.60 3.36
CA PHE A 27 0.71 -12.65 2.32
C PHE A 27 2.10 -12.07 2.61
N VAL A 28 2.90 -11.88 1.56
CA VAL A 28 4.19 -11.18 1.67
C VAL A 28 3.96 -9.69 1.45
N VAL A 29 4.16 -8.90 2.49
CA VAL A 29 3.89 -7.46 2.45
C VAL A 29 5.18 -6.66 2.41
N CYS A 30 5.25 -5.69 1.49
CA CYS A 30 6.30 -4.70 1.43
C CYS A 30 5.93 -3.45 2.23
N ALA A 31 6.67 -3.17 3.30
CA ALA A 31 6.51 -2.00 4.14
C ALA A 31 7.33 -0.83 3.60
N TYR A 32 6.67 0.31 3.35
CA TYR A 32 7.34 1.55 2.98
C TYR A 32 6.86 2.72 3.85
N ASN A 33 7.79 3.61 4.18
CA ASN A 33 7.49 4.86 4.87
C ASN A 33 8.48 5.95 4.46
N ARG A 34 8.04 7.21 4.49
CA ARG A 34 8.90 8.37 4.17
C ARG A 34 10.18 8.41 5.01
N THR A 35 10.08 8.02 6.28
CA THR A 35 11.24 7.92 7.17
C THR A 35 11.69 6.47 7.22
N VAL A 36 12.84 6.20 6.61
CA VAL A 36 13.44 4.86 6.47
C VAL A 36 13.76 4.23 7.83
N SER A 37 14.16 5.02 8.83
CA SER A 37 14.42 4.51 10.18
C SER A 37 13.23 3.76 10.77
N LYS A 38 11.99 4.25 10.55
CA LYS A 38 10.77 3.57 11.02
C LYS A 38 10.56 2.21 10.37
N VAL A 39 10.99 2.03 9.12
CA VAL A 39 10.93 0.74 8.43
C VAL A 39 11.89 -0.23 9.09
N HIS A 40 13.14 0.20 9.34
CA HIS A 40 14.13 -0.63 10.02
C HIS A 40 13.70 -0.99 11.46
N ASP A 41 13.20 -0.01 12.21
CA ASP A 41 12.70 -0.23 13.58
C ASP A 41 11.55 -1.24 13.59
N PHE A 42 10.62 -1.14 12.62
CA PHE A 42 9.50 -2.08 12.50
C PHE A 42 9.98 -3.51 12.16
N LEU A 43 10.91 -3.65 11.20
CA LEU A 43 11.48 -4.95 10.82
C LEU A 43 12.32 -5.58 11.93
N ALA A 44 13.01 -4.77 12.72
CA ALA A 44 13.85 -5.24 13.82
C ALA A 44 13.02 -5.65 15.06
N ASN A 45 11.84 -5.06 15.25
CA ASN A 45 10.98 -5.29 16.41
C ASN A 45 9.75 -6.13 16.03
N GLU A 46 8.64 -5.48 15.67
CA GLU A 46 7.32 -6.11 15.53
C GLU A 46 7.26 -7.12 14.37
N ALA A 47 7.91 -6.82 13.26
CA ALA A 47 7.97 -7.70 12.09
C ALA A 47 9.14 -8.71 12.15
N LYS A 48 9.81 -8.85 13.29
CA LYS A 48 10.95 -9.78 13.42
C LYS A 48 10.49 -11.23 13.26
N GLY A 49 11.07 -11.94 12.30
CA GLY A 49 10.75 -13.33 12.01
C GLY A 49 9.50 -13.54 11.15
N THR A 50 8.95 -12.46 10.59
CA THR A 50 7.85 -12.49 9.62
C THR A 50 8.38 -12.50 8.19
N LYS A 51 7.47 -12.60 7.20
CA LYS A 51 7.79 -12.49 5.77
C LYS A 51 7.72 -11.05 5.25
N ILE A 52 7.66 -10.06 6.15
CA ILE A 52 7.52 -8.65 5.78
C ILE A 52 8.86 -8.14 5.23
N ILE A 53 8.80 -7.40 4.12
CA ILE A 53 9.98 -6.85 3.44
C ILE A 53 9.96 -5.33 3.56
N GLY A 54 11.08 -4.69 3.92
CA GLY A 54 11.19 -3.24 3.88
C GLY A 54 11.63 -2.72 2.52
N ALA A 55 11.09 -1.57 2.13
CA ALA A 55 11.64 -0.76 1.04
C ALA A 55 12.17 0.58 1.56
N GLU A 56 13.30 1.02 1.00
CA GLU A 56 13.95 2.28 1.37
C GLU A 56 13.54 3.43 0.42
N SER A 57 13.16 3.11 -0.82
CA SER A 57 12.65 4.05 -1.81
C SER A 57 11.36 3.54 -2.47
N LEU A 58 10.62 4.43 -3.15
CA LEU A 58 9.43 4.05 -3.91
C LEU A 58 9.79 3.14 -5.09
N GLU A 59 10.93 3.37 -5.75
CA GLU A 59 11.37 2.51 -6.86
C GLU A 59 11.74 1.11 -6.36
N ASP A 60 12.42 1.03 -5.21
CA ASP A 60 12.75 -0.23 -4.55
C ASP A 60 11.48 -1.00 -4.13
N MET A 61 10.48 -0.28 -3.60
CA MET A 61 9.16 -0.86 -3.30
C MET A 61 8.50 -1.44 -4.55
N VAL A 62 8.45 -0.68 -5.65
CA VAL A 62 7.84 -1.10 -6.92
C VAL A 62 8.58 -2.28 -7.54
N ALA A 63 9.91 -2.34 -7.42
CA ALA A 63 10.73 -3.44 -7.92
C ALA A 63 10.54 -4.75 -7.14
N LYS A 64 10.17 -4.66 -5.86
CA LYS A 64 9.92 -5.81 -4.97
C LYS A 64 8.51 -6.39 -5.12
N LEU A 65 7.58 -5.69 -5.78
CA LEU A 65 6.19 -6.12 -5.95
C LEU A 65 5.98 -7.02 -7.16
N LYS A 66 5.14 -8.04 -6.98
CA LYS A 66 4.62 -8.86 -8.07
C LYS A 66 3.57 -8.09 -8.88
N LYS A 67 3.46 -8.39 -10.17
CA LYS A 67 2.44 -7.82 -11.06
C LYS A 67 1.16 -8.69 -11.04
N PRO A 68 -0.05 -8.10 -11.09
CA PRO A 68 -0.34 -6.66 -11.05
C PRO A 68 -0.01 -6.06 -9.67
N ARG A 69 0.65 -4.89 -9.65
CA ARG A 69 1.17 -4.31 -8.41
C ARG A 69 0.01 -3.79 -7.58
N ARG A 70 -0.07 -4.21 -6.31
CA ARG A 70 -1.10 -3.77 -5.36
C ARG A 70 -0.45 -2.88 -4.29
N ILE A 71 -0.83 -1.61 -4.25
CA ILE A 71 -0.27 -0.62 -3.32
C ILE A 71 -1.39 -0.06 -2.45
N VAL A 72 -1.24 -0.17 -1.14
CA VAL A 72 -2.17 0.34 -0.14
C VAL A 72 -1.56 1.56 0.52
N MET A 73 -2.26 2.69 0.47
CA MET A 73 -1.83 3.94 1.08
C MET A 73 -2.62 4.21 2.36
N LEU A 74 -1.90 4.31 3.49
CA LEU A 74 -2.43 4.67 4.80
C LEU A 74 -1.73 5.93 5.29
N VAL A 75 -1.95 7.03 4.57
CA VAL A 75 -1.39 8.34 4.90
C VAL A 75 -2.49 9.33 5.23
N LYS A 76 -2.13 10.45 5.85
CA LYS A 76 -3.08 11.52 6.16
C LYS A 76 -3.68 12.04 4.85
N ALA A 77 -5.01 12.11 4.79
CA ALA A 77 -5.75 12.63 3.64
C ALA A 77 -5.31 14.07 3.28
N GLY A 78 -5.39 14.39 1.98
CA GLY A 78 -4.98 15.67 1.41
C GLY A 78 -3.65 15.57 0.64
N GLN A 79 -2.89 16.67 0.63
CA GLN A 79 -1.69 16.85 -0.21
C GLN A 79 -0.68 15.69 -0.15
N ALA A 80 -0.54 15.01 0.99
CA ALA A 80 0.38 13.90 1.11
C ALA A 80 0.02 12.72 0.20
N VAL A 81 -1.28 12.47 -0.04
CA VAL A 81 -1.74 11.43 -0.97
C VAL A 81 -1.37 11.82 -2.40
N ASP A 82 -1.65 13.07 -2.79
CA ASP A 82 -1.37 13.58 -4.14
C ASP A 82 0.13 13.53 -4.46
N ASP A 83 0.98 13.97 -3.52
CA ASP A 83 2.44 13.92 -3.67
C ASP A 83 2.98 12.49 -3.85
N PHE A 84 2.29 11.48 -3.30
CA PHE A 84 2.65 10.08 -3.49
C PHE A 84 2.13 9.54 -4.82
N ILE A 85 0.92 9.90 -5.22
CA ILE A 85 0.36 9.52 -6.52
C ILE A 85 1.26 10.06 -7.64
N ASP A 86 1.67 11.32 -7.60
CA ASP A 86 2.53 11.92 -8.62
C ASP A 86 3.88 11.20 -8.77
N LYS A 87 4.40 10.65 -7.67
CA LYS A 87 5.65 9.86 -7.67
C LYS A 87 5.44 8.42 -8.12
N LEU A 88 4.26 7.85 -7.85
CA LEU A 88 3.94 6.47 -8.20
C LEU A 88 3.53 6.33 -9.67
N VAL A 89 2.74 7.26 -10.21
CA VAL A 89 2.29 7.25 -11.61
C VAL A 89 3.40 6.92 -12.62
N PRO A 90 4.60 7.52 -12.60
CA PRO A 90 5.67 7.19 -13.55
C PRO A 90 6.30 5.80 -13.35
N LEU A 91 6.11 5.18 -12.18
CA LEU A 91 6.66 3.87 -11.83
C LEU A 91 5.67 2.72 -12.08
N LEU A 92 4.40 3.03 -12.28
CA LEU A 92 3.32 2.06 -12.46
C LEU A 92 3.05 1.78 -13.93
N GLU A 93 2.49 0.60 -14.19
CA GLU A 93 2.07 0.16 -15.51
C GLU A 93 0.54 -0.05 -15.53
N ALA A 94 -0.02 -0.12 -16.75
CA ALA A 94 -1.45 -0.34 -16.92
C ALA A 94 -1.87 -1.69 -16.29
N GLY A 95 -2.82 -1.64 -15.35
CA GLY A 95 -3.30 -2.80 -14.59
C GLY A 95 -2.82 -2.85 -13.14
N ASP A 96 -1.93 -1.94 -12.73
CA ASP A 96 -1.58 -1.76 -11.32
C ASP A 96 -2.71 -1.09 -10.54
N ILE A 97 -2.81 -1.42 -9.25
CA ILE A 97 -3.92 -1.03 -8.38
C ILE A 97 -3.36 -0.24 -7.19
N ILE A 98 -3.82 1.00 -7.06
CA ILE A 98 -3.59 1.83 -5.87
C ILE A 98 -4.89 1.87 -5.05
N ILE A 99 -4.78 1.54 -3.77
CA ILE A 99 -5.87 1.51 -2.80
C ILE A 99 -5.58 2.60 -1.76
N ASP A 100 -6.39 3.65 -1.72
CA ASP A 100 -6.35 4.62 -0.62
C ASP A 100 -7.18 4.10 0.54
N GLY A 101 -6.51 3.71 1.62
CA GLY A 101 -7.14 3.31 2.89
C GLY A 101 -7.16 4.45 3.92
N GLY A 102 -6.71 5.65 3.55
CA GLY A 102 -6.84 6.84 4.36
C GLY A 102 -8.30 7.23 4.55
N ASN A 103 -8.60 7.93 5.64
CA ASN A 103 -9.93 8.49 5.93
C ASN A 103 -10.20 9.73 5.05
N SER A 104 -9.89 9.65 3.76
CA SER A 104 -10.14 10.66 2.75
C SER A 104 -11.66 10.74 2.54
N GLU A 105 -12.23 11.95 2.67
CA GLU A 105 -13.67 12.13 2.42
C GLU A 105 -14.01 11.68 0.99
N TYR A 106 -15.10 10.92 0.86
CA TYR A 106 -15.67 10.35 -0.37
C TYR A 106 -15.81 11.33 -1.56
N ARG A 107 -15.71 12.64 -1.33
CA ARG A 107 -15.78 13.68 -2.36
C ARG A 107 -14.50 13.80 -3.20
N ASP A 108 -13.34 13.46 -2.64
CA ASP A 108 -12.04 13.67 -3.29
C ASP A 108 -11.69 12.52 -4.28
N THR A 109 -12.19 11.31 -4.03
CA THR A 109 -11.98 10.12 -4.87
C THR A 109 -12.53 10.30 -6.30
N THR A 110 -13.70 10.94 -6.46
CA THR A 110 -14.35 11.12 -7.78
C THR A 110 -13.54 11.95 -8.78
N LEU A 111 -12.68 12.86 -8.32
CA LEU A 111 -11.84 13.68 -9.20
C LEU A 111 -10.63 12.91 -9.75
N LYS A 112 -10.17 11.86 -9.04
CA LYS A 112 -9.00 11.05 -9.38
C LYS A 112 -9.32 9.85 -10.27
N GLU A 113 -10.59 9.46 -10.35
CA GLU A 113 -11.11 8.40 -11.21
C GLU A 113 -10.85 8.62 -12.72
N GLN A 114 -10.66 9.88 -13.15
CA GLN A 114 -10.48 10.19 -14.58
C GLN A 114 -9.06 9.98 -15.12
N CYS A 115 -8.03 9.89 -14.27
CA CYS A 115 -6.64 9.88 -14.75
C CYS A 115 -6.01 8.47 -14.82
N CYS A 116 -6.54 7.47 -14.09
CA CYS A 116 -6.00 6.12 -14.07
C CYS A 116 -7.06 5.10 -14.49
N LEU A 117 -6.82 4.44 -15.63
CA LEU A 117 -7.71 3.50 -16.28
C LEU A 117 -8.27 2.44 -15.31
N ARG A 118 -9.60 2.44 -15.19
CA ARG A 118 -10.45 1.34 -14.69
C ARG A 118 -10.34 1.05 -13.19
N GLN A 119 -10.92 1.93 -12.36
CA GLN A 119 -11.50 1.45 -11.11
C GLN A 119 -12.78 0.66 -11.43
N THR A 120 -12.76 -0.65 -11.20
CA THR A 120 -13.98 -1.43 -11.05
C THR A 120 -14.80 -0.82 -9.92
N GLN A 121 -16.04 -0.44 -10.22
CA GLN A 121 -17.03 0.00 -9.23
C GLN A 121 -17.21 -1.10 -8.17
N THR A 122 -16.59 -0.96 -7.01
CA THR A 122 -16.78 -1.86 -5.86
C THR A 122 -17.56 -1.13 -4.78
N GLY A 123 -18.86 -1.43 -4.71
CA GLY A 123 -19.81 -0.78 -3.80
C GLY A 123 -19.46 -0.99 -2.33
N ARG A 124 -19.52 0.10 -1.54
CA ARG A 124 -19.55 0.19 -0.06
C ARG A 124 -18.48 -0.52 0.77
N ASP A 125 -17.69 -1.46 0.26
CA ASP A 125 -16.67 -2.15 1.04
C ASP A 125 -15.30 -2.26 0.37
N GLY A 126 -15.11 -1.82 -0.88
CA GLY A 126 -13.83 -1.47 -1.54
C GLY A 126 -12.68 -2.50 -1.54
N ARG A 127 -12.86 -3.63 -0.86
CA ARG A 127 -11.83 -4.62 -0.56
C ARG A 127 -11.89 -5.72 -1.62
N PRO A 128 -10.75 -6.17 -2.17
CA PRO A 128 -10.69 -7.44 -2.88
C PRO A 128 -11.38 -8.53 -2.03
N GLU A 129 -12.16 -9.42 -2.63
CA GLU A 129 -12.87 -10.47 -1.85
C GLU A 129 -11.89 -11.33 -1.04
N GLU A 130 -10.69 -11.51 -1.57
CA GLU A 130 -9.52 -12.16 -0.95
C GLU A 130 -9.04 -11.46 0.34
N MET A 131 -9.41 -10.18 0.52
CA MET A 131 -9.03 -9.31 1.64
C MET A 131 -10.20 -8.98 2.56
N ARG A 132 -11.38 -9.57 2.36
CA ARG A 132 -12.50 -9.45 3.30
C ARG A 132 -12.11 -10.15 4.62
N GLY A 133 -11.90 -9.36 5.67
CA GLY A 133 -11.44 -9.82 7.00
C GLY A 133 -10.00 -9.42 7.35
N ILE A 134 -9.26 -8.84 6.41
CA ILE A 134 -7.86 -8.41 6.60
C ILE A 134 -7.76 -6.93 6.99
N PHE A 135 -8.70 -6.11 6.50
CA PHE A 135 -8.86 -4.68 6.81
C PHE A 135 -10.12 -4.43 7.64
#